data_AF-I4C8F1-F1
#
_entry.id   AF-I4C8F1-F1
#
_cell.length_a   1.000
_cell.length_b   1.000
_cell.length_c   1.000
_cell.angle_alpha   90.00
_cell.angle_beta   90.00
_cell.angle_gamma   90.00
#
_symmetry.space_group_name_H-M   'P 1'
#
loop_
_entity.id
_entity.type
_entity.pdbx_description
1 polymer ?
#
loop_
_entity_poly.entity_id
_entity_poly.type
_entity_poly.pdbx_seq_one_letter_code
_entity_poly.pdbx_strand_id
1 'polypeptide(L)' 'MSEKELLERITVNPNIFGGKPIIRGRRLAVEHILSMLAAGDTIDTILEGYPWLEREDVLACLVYARPENAYQ' A
#
# COMPACT_ATOMS: atom_id res chain seq x y z
N MET A 1 7.13 -13.20 -4.93
CA MET A 1 5.75 -13.21 -4.40
C MET A 1 4.77 -13.24 -5.55
N SER A 2 3.68 -13.98 -5.39
CA SER A 2 2.49 -13.94 -6.23
C SER A 2 1.65 -12.69 -5.92
N GLU A 3 0.71 -12.37 -6.79
CA GLU A 3 -0.20 -11.24 -6.60
C GLU A 3 -1.04 -11.36 -5.32
N LYS A 4 -1.51 -12.58 -5.03
CA LYS A 4 -2.27 -12.88 -3.82
C LYS A 4 -1.47 -12.59 -2.55
N GLU A 5 -0.21 -13.02 -2.50
CA GLU A 5 0.68 -12.77 -1.36
C GLU A 5 0.97 -11.28 -1.15
N LEU A 6 0.99 -10.48 -2.23
CA LEU A 6 1.11 -9.03 -2.12
C LEU A 6 -0.17 -8.40 -1.53
N LEU A 7 -1.35 -8.82 -1.97
CA LEU A 7 -2.62 -8.31 -1.45
C LEU A 7 -2.81 -8.59 0.05
N GLU A 8 -2.29 -9.70 0.56
CA GLU A 8 -2.31 -10.02 2.00
C GLU A 8 -1.54 -8.99 2.86
N ARG A 9 -0.67 -8.17 2.26
CA ARG A 9 0.02 -7.07 2.94
C ARG A 9 -0.86 -5.83 3.10
N ILE A 10 -1.99 -5.75 2.41
CA ILE A 10 -2.95 -4.65 2.56
C ILE A 10 -4.05 -5.10 3.51
N THR A 11 -4.30 -4.28 4.53
CA THR A 11 -5.34 -4.50 5.53
C THR A 11 -6.45 -3.48 5.31
N VAL A 12 -7.68 -3.96 5.16
CA VAL A 12 -8.89 -3.14 5.15
C VAL A 12 -9.71 -3.53 6.37
N ASN A 13 -9.94 -2.57 7.26
CA ASN A 13 -10.76 -2.79 8.45
C ASN A 13 -11.65 -1.57 8.67
N PRO A 14 -12.98 -1.67 8.56
CA PRO A 14 -13.91 -0.56 8.76
C PRO A 14 -13.75 0.17 10.10
N ASN A 15 -13.28 -0.54 11.13
CA ASN A 15 -13.09 0.01 12.48
C ASN A 15 -11.75 0.74 12.64
N ILE A 16 -10.85 0.67 11.65
CA ILE A 16 -9.52 1.27 11.68
C ILE A 16 -9.40 2.28 10.55
N PHE A 17 -8.98 3.49 10.87
CA PHE A 17 -8.68 4.53 9.86
C PHE A 17 -9.82 4.79 8.87
N GLY A 18 -11.08 4.65 9.33
CA GLY A 18 -12.27 4.88 8.52
C GLY A 18 -12.49 3.84 7.41
N GLY A 19 -11.94 2.64 7.54
CA GLY A 19 -12.03 1.61 6.50
C GLY A 19 -11.05 1.80 5.35
N LYS A 20 -10.15 2.78 5.44
CA LYS A 20 -9.13 2.97 4.41
C LYS A 20 -8.18 1.77 4.35
N PRO A 21 -7.78 1.34 3.14
CA PRO A 21 -6.74 0.33 2.96
C PRO A 21 -5.39 0.83 3.49
N ILE A 22 -4.80 0.05 4.39
CA ILE A 22 -3.55 0.40 5.07
C ILE A 22 -2.53 -0.74 5.01
N ILE A 23 -1.25 -0.41 5.11
CA ILE A 23 -0.15 -1.37 4.95
C ILE A 23 0.06 -2.15 6.24
N ARG A 24 -0.14 -3.48 6.21
CA ARG A 24 0.09 -4.43 7.32
C ARG A 24 -0.50 -3.97 8.67
N GLY A 25 -1.70 -3.37 8.63
CA GLY A 25 -2.38 -2.84 9.81
C GLY A 25 -1.74 -1.58 10.43
N ARG A 26 -0.67 -1.03 9.83
CA ARG A 26 -0.05 0.23 10.24
C ARG A 26 -0.80 1.38 9.59
N ARG A 27 -0.97 2.50 10.29
CA ARG A 27 -1.74 3.68 9.80
C ARG A 27 -1.04 4.47 8.67
N LEU A 28 -0.51 3.78 7.67
CA LEU A 28 -0.02 4.32 6.41
C LEU A 28 -0.93 3.81 5.30
N ALA A 29 -1.65 4.71 4.66
CA ALA A 29 -2.67 4.36 3.68
C ALA A 29 -2.07 4.05 2.31
N VAL A 30 -2.73 3.15 1.57
CA VAL A 30 -2.36 2.83 0.19
C VAL A 30 -2.38 4.08 -0.70
N GLU A 31 -3.40 4.91 -0.55
CA GLU A 31 -3.53 6.19 -1.29
C GLU A 31 -2.32 7.11 -1.10
N HIS A 32 -1.68 7.08 0.08
CA HIS A 32 -0.54 7.93 0.40
C HIS A 32 0.70 7.49 -0.38
N ILE A 33 0.97 6.17 -0.42
CA ILE A 33 2.06 5.62 -1.23
C ILE A 33 1.85 5.92 -2.71
N LEU A 34 0.63 5.73 -3.22
CA LEU A 34 0.30 6.03 -4.61
C LEU A 34 0.47 7.52 -4.93
N SER A 35 0.16 8.40 -3.98
CA SER A 35 0.34 9.85 -4.13
C SER A 35 1.82 10.24 -4.20
N MET A 36 2.68 9.63 -3.38
CA MET A 36 4.14 9.81 -3.44
C MET A 36 4.70 9.37 -4.79
N LEU A 37 4.31 8.17 -5.25
CA LEU A 37 4.70 7.68 -6.57
C LEU A 37 4.22 8.61 -7.69
N ALA A 38 3.00 9.12 -7.62
CA ALA A 38 2.46 10.08 -8.58
C ALA A 38 3.19 11.44 -8.55
N ALA A 39 3.74 11.83 -7.40
CA ALA A 39 4.58 13.02 -7.25
C ALA A 39 6.00 12.84 -7.81
N GLY A 40 6.37 11.61 -8.20
CA GLY A 40 7.67 11.28 -8.78
C GLY A 40 8.67 10.67 -7.80
N ASP A 41 8.25 10.35 -6.57
CA ASP A 41 9.11 9.64 -5.62
C ASP A 41 9.43 8.23 -6.14
N THR A 42 10.69 7.82 -5.97
CA THR A 42 11.08 6.44 -6.26
C THR A 42 10.73 5.52 -5.10
N ILE A 43 10.64 4.22 -5.36
CA ILE A 43 10.43 3.24 -4.29
C ILE A 43 11.52 3.37 -3.22
N ASP A 44 12.78 3.55 -3.63
CA ASP A 44 13.89 3.62 -2.68
C ASP A 44 13.78 4.87 -1.78
N THR A 45 13.41 6.02 -2.35
CA THR A 45 13.10 7.25 -1.58
C THR A 45 11.96 7.05 -0.58
N ILE A 46 10.90 6.34 -0.98
CA ILE A 46 9.79 6.02 -0.07
C ILE A 46 10.28 5.11 1.07
N LEU A 47 11.10 4.10 0.78
CA LEU A 47 11.66 3.19 1.80
C LEU A 47 12.59 3.93 2.77
N GLU A 48 13.36 4.91 2.31
CA GLU A 48 14.16 5.79 3.18
C GLU A 48 13.30 6.59 4.17
N GLY A 49 12.14 7.08 3.72
CA GLY A 49 11.18 7.80 4.56
C GLY A 49 10.43 6.92 5.57
N TYR A 50 10.34 5.62 5.30
CA TYR A 50 9.64 4.64 6.14
C TYR A 50 10.50 3.39 6.36
N PRO A 51 11.41 3.39 7.36
CA PRO A 51 12.38 2.29 7.57
C PRO A 51 11.77 0.91 7.86
N TRP A 52 10.48 0.85 8.17
CA TRP A 52 9.75 -0.40 8.41
C TRP A 52 9.08 -0.95 7.14
N LEU A 53 8.99 -0.14 6.09
CA LEU A 53 8.35 -0.49 4.83
C LEU A 53 9.27 -1.41 4.05
N GLU A 54 8.68 -2.39 3.37
CA GLU A 54 9.39 -3.28 2.47
C GLU A 54 9.00 -2.97 1.03
N ARG A 55 9.85 -3.31 0.06
CA ARG A 55 9.57 -3.07 -1.36
C ARG A 55 8.24 -3.71 -1.77
N GLU A 56 7.94 -4.88 -1.24
CA GLU A 56 6.73 -5.65 -1.43
C GLU A 56 5.48 -4.91 -0.94
N ASP A 57 5.58 -4.03 0.07
CA ASP A 57 4.45 -3.20 0.50
C ASP A 57 4.07 -2.18 -0.60
N VAL A 58 5.07 -1.58 -1.25
CA VAL A 58 4.84 -0.62 -2.34
C VAL A 58 4.27 -1.33 -3.57
N LEU A 59 4.77 -2.52 -3.88
CA LEU A 59 4.21 -3.35 -4.95
C LEU A 59 2.78 -3.79 -4.63
N ALA A 60 2.48 -4.11 -3.37
CA ALA A 60 1.12 -4.41 -2.94
C ALA A 60 0.17 -3.24 -3.13
N CYS A 61 0.61 -2.00 -2.85
CA CYS A 61 -0.17 -0.80 -3.14
C CYS A 61 -0.53 -0.69 -4.63
N LEU A 62 0.42 -0.96 -5.53
CA LEU A 62 0.20 -0.92 -6.98
C LEU A 62 -0.78 -2.02 -7.45
N VAL A 63 -0.65 -3.22 -6.91
CA VAL A 63 -1.58 -4.33 -7.20
C VAL A 63 -2.99 -4.02 -6.70
N TYR A 64 -3.11 -3.50 -5.48
CA TYR A 64 -4.40 -3.12 -4.89
C TYR A 64 -5.09 -2.01 -5.69
N ALA A 65 -4.34 -1.06 -6.24
CA ALA A 65 -4.86 0.05 -7.03
C ALA A 65 -5.39 -0.35 -8.42
N ARG A 66 -5.24 -1.62 -8.84
CA ARG A 66 -5.76 -2.06 -10.14
C ARG A 66 -7.29 -1.97 -10.17
N PRO A 67 -7.89 -1.62 -11.33
CA PRO A 67 -9.34 -1.48 -11.45
C PRO A 67 -10.14 -2.72 -11.03
N GLU A 68 -9.59 -3.91 -11.28
CA GLU A 68 -10.17 -5.20 -10.88
C GLU A 68 -10.22 -5.44 -9.36
N ASN A 69 -9.42 -4.68 -8.60
CA ASN A 69 -9.31 -4.78 -7.14
C ASN A 69 -9.91 -3.56 -6.41
N ALA A 70 -10.24 -2.49 -7.14
CA ALA A 70 -10.70 -1.20 -6.59
C ALA A 70 -12.12 -1.23 -5.95
N TYR A 71 -12.80 -2.38 -5.98
CA TYR A 71 -14.18 -2.55 -5.48
C TYR A 71 -14.35 -3.67 -4.45
N GLN A 72 -13.25 -4.23 -3.91
CA GLN A 72 -13.27 -5.21 -2.83
C GLN A 72 -13.12 -4.54 -1.45
#